data_AF-A0A5D3DER4-F1
#
_entry.id   AF-A0A5D3DER4-F1
#
_cell.length_a   1.000
_cell.length_b   1.000
_cell.length_c   1.000
_cell.angle_alpha   90.00
_cell.angle_beta   90.00
_cell.angle_gamma   90.00
#
_symmetry.space_group_name_H-M   'P 1'
#
loop_
_entity.id
_entity.type
_entity.pdbx_description
1 polymer ?
#
loop_
_entity_poly.entity_id
_entity_poly.type
_entity_poly.pdbx_seq_one_letter_code
_entity_poly.pdbx_strand_id
1 'polypeptide(L)'
;MEGQQMPIMGMGTASISAEEVTKAAIIEGMKVGFRHFDTAYSYGTEKVLGEAIREGIEMGIVKSREELFITSKLSPAFAHPSLILDAIHATLK
;
A
#
# COMPACT_ATOMS: atom_id res chain seq x y z
N MET A 1 11.21 3.57 21.82
CA MET A 1 10.49 3.55 20.53
C MET A 1 10.51 4.97 20.02
N GLU A 2 11.32 5.25 19.01
CA GLU A 2 11.21 6.54 18.31
C GLU A 2 9.88 6.51 17.54
N GLY A 3 9.07 7.56 17.70
CA GLY A 3 7.78 7.66 17.03
C GLY A 3 8.00 7.97 15.54
N GLN A 4 7.64 7.04 14.67
CA GLN A 4 7.65 7.28 13.23
C GLN A 4 6.52 8.25 12.87
N GLN A 5 6.85 9.29 12.11
CA GLN A 5 5.87 10.29 11.67
C GLN A 5 4.96 9.67 10.60
N MET A 6 3.65 9.66 10.86
CA MET A 6 2.64 9.21 9.91
C MET A 6 2.01 10.43 9.21
N PRO A 7 1.94 10.47 7.87
CA PRO A 7 1.26 11.55 7.16
C PRO A 7 -0.23 11.63 7.55
N ILE A 8 -0.73 12.86 7.75
CA ILE A 8 -2.14 13.10 8.13
C ILE A 8 -3.13 12.79 7.00
N MET A 9 -2.66 12.84 5.75
CA MET A 9 -3.44 12.53 4.55
C MET A 9 -2.96 11.20 3.97
N GLY A 10 -3.87 10.25 3.88
CA GLY A 10 -3.65 8.95 3.23
C GLY A 10 -4.60 8.73 2.05
N MET A 11 -4.14 8.00 1.04
CA MET A 11 -4.95 7.55 -0.08
C MET A 11 -5.37 6.09 0.14
N GLY A 12 -6.68 5.82 0.18
CA GLY A 12 -7.22 4.46 0.24
C GLY A 12 -7.18 3.78 -1.13
N THR A 13 -6.92 2.46 -1.15
CA THR A 13 -6.82 1.66 -2.38
C THR A 13 -7.96 0.66 -2.57
N ALA A 14 -9.04 0.75 -1.78
CA ALA A 14 -10.25 -0.03 -2.02
C ALA A 14 -10.87 0.37 -3.37
N SER A 15 -10.89 -0.56 -4.33
CA SER A 15 -11.29 -0.29 -5.71
C SER A 15 -12.06 -1.49 -6.28
N ILE A 16 -13.03 -1.21 -7.14
CA ILE A 16 -13.72 -2.22 -7.97
C ILE A 16 -13.36 -2.07 -9.46
N SER A 17 -12.47 -1.14 -9.78
CA SER A 17 -12.00 -0.86 -11.12
C SER A 17 -10.92 -1.87 -11.55
N ALA A 18 -10.61 -1.88 -12.85
CA ALA A 18 -9.48 -2.64 -13.37
C ALA A 18 -8.16 -2.28 -12.66
N GLU A 19 -7.23 -3.24 -12.63
CA GLU A 19 -5.93 -3.08 -11.97
C GLU A 19 -5.14 -1.90 -12.55
N GLU A 20 -5.19 -1.71 -13.87
CA GLU A 20 -4.49 -0.61 -14.57
C GLU A 20 -5.02 0.76 -14.13
N VAL A 21 -6.34 0.89 -13.97
CA VAL A 21 -6.98 2.13 -13.50
C VAL A 21 -6.58 2.41 -12.05
N THR A 22 -6.58 1.37 -11.21
CA THR A 22 -6.17 1.49 -9.81
C THR A 22 -4.69 1.87 -9.70
N LYS A 23 -3.82 1.25 -10.51
CA LYS A 23 -2.38 1.57 -10.57
C LYS A 23 -2.15 3.02 -10.99
N ALA A 24 -2.81 3.47 -12.05
CA ALA A 24 -2.70 4.84 -12.55
C ALA A 24 -3.14 5.87 -11.49
N ALA A 25 -4.23 5.59 -10.76
CA ALA A 25 -4.69 6.45 -9.67
C ALA A 25 -3.67 6.55 -8.53
N ILE A 26 -3.03 5.44 -8.14
CA ILE A 26 -1.99 5.43 -7.11
C ILE A 26 -0.76 6.24 -7.55
N ILE A 27 -0.31 6.06 -8.79
CA ILE A 27 0.80 6.83 -9.36
C ILE A 27 0.48 8.33 -9.38
N GLU A 28 -0.74 8.69 -9.79
CA GLU A 28 -1.18 10.09 -9.77
C GLU A 28 -1.24 10.63 -8.33
N GLY A 29 -1.70 9.83 -7.39
CA GLY A 29 -1.65 10.12 -5.95
C GLY A 29 -0.24 10.50 -5.48
N MET A 30 0.78 9.73 -5.88
CA MET A 30 2.18 10.05 -5.56
C MET A 30 2.63 11.38 -6.17
N LYS A 31 2.25 11.68 -7.43
CA LYS A 31 2.61 12.93 -8.12
C LYS A 31 1.99 14.16 -7.46
N VAL A 32 0.75 14.06 -6.99
CA VAL A 32 0.07 15.16 -6.29
C VAL A 32 0.48 15.29 -4.81
N GLY A 33 1.36 14.41 -4.33
CA GLY A 33 2.02 14.56 -3.04
C GLY A 33 1.59 13.58 -1.95
N PHE A 34 0.73 12.59 -2.23
CA PHE A 34 0.44 11.56 -1.24
C PHE A 34 1.70 10.78 -0.89
N ARG A 35 1.91 10.59 0.41
CA ARG A 35 3.00 9.80 0.99
C ARG A 35 2.50 8.72 1.95
N HIS A 36 1.18 8.64 2.18
CA HIS A 36 0.56 7.54 2.90
C HIS A 36 -0.44 6.84 1.99
N PHE A 37 -0.31 5.53 1.85
CA PHE A 37 -1.25 4.66 1.14
C PHE A 37 -1.81 3.60 2.10
N ASP A 38 -3.13 3.46 2.08
CA ASP A 38 -3.87 2.52 2.90
C ASP A 38 -4.53 1.44 2.02
N THR A 39 -4.16 0.18 2.28
CA THR A 39 -4.69 -1.01 1.61
C THR A 39 -5.20 -2.02 2.64
N ALA A 40 -5.67 -3.18 2.17
CA ALA A 40 -6.01 -4.34 2.98
C ALA A 40 -5.91 -5.59 2.12
N TYR A 41 -5.59 -6.73 2.73
CA TYR A 41 -5.61 -8.03 2.04
C TYR A 41 -6.94 -8.26 1.30
N SER A 42 -8.06 -7.94 1.97
CA SER A 42 -9.41 -8.14 1.43
C SER A 42 -9.74 -7.27 0.22
N TYR A 43 -8.95 -6.23 -0.09
CA TYR A 43 -9.18 -5.39 -1.27
C TYR A 43 -8.64 -6.03 -2.54
N GLY A 44 -7.68 -6.95 -2.44
CA GLY A 44 -7.00 -7.53 -3.60
C GLY A 44 -6.07 -6.55 -4.34
N THR A 45 -5.87 -5.33 -3.83
CA THR A 45 -5.09 -4.28 -4.51
C THR A 45 -3.65 -4.15 -4.00
N GLU A 46 -3.20 -5.00 -3.09
CA GLU A 46 -1.84 -4.94 -2.49
C GLU A 46 -0.74 -5.10 -3.54
N LYS A 47 -0.89 -6.08 -4.44
CA LYS A 47 0.06 -6.31 -5.54
C LYS A 47 0.15 -5.10 -6.46
N VAL A 48 -1.02 -4.55 -6.85
CA VAL A 48 -1.11 -3.36 -7.71
C VAL A 48 -0.47 -2.14 -7.04
N LEU A 49 -0.67 -1.96 -5.73
CA LEU A 49 0.01 -0.91 -4.96
C LEU A 49 1.52 -1.11 -4.94
N GLY A 50 2.01 -2.34 -4.73
CA GLY A 50 3.44 -2.66 -4.76
C GLY A 50 4.08 -2.37 -6.13
N GLU A 51 3.41 -2.71 -7.22
CA GLU A 51 3.84 -2.40 -8.58
C GLU A 51 3.87 -0.88 -8.84
N ALA A 52 2.81 -0.17 -8.43
CA ALA A 52 2.74 1.29 -8.55
C ALA A 52 3.88 1.97 -7.79
N ILE A 53 4.16 1.55 -6.55
CA ILE A 53 5.25 2.10 -5.73
C ILE A 53 6.61 1.88 -6.41
N ARG A 54 6.88 0.66 -6.91
CA ARG A 54 8.13 0.37 -7.61
C ARG A 54 8.30 1.28 -8.83
N GLU A 55 7.26 1.40 -9.65
CA GLU A 55 7.23 2.27 -10.82
C GLU A 55 7.42 3.75 -10.42
N GLY A 56 6.76 4.20 -9.34
CA GLY A 56 6.90 5.56 -8.82
C GLY A 56 8.31 5.90 -8.34
N ILE A 57 9.02 4.93 -7.76
CA ILE A 57 10.44 5.07 -7.38
C ILE A 57 11.32 5.10 -8.62
N GLU A 58 11.13 4.17 -9.57
CA GLU A 58 11.90 4.10 -10.82
C GLU A 58 11.75 5.37 -11.67
N MET A 59 10.55 5.96 -11.70
CA MET A 59 10.26 7.23 -12.37
C MET A 59 10.74 8.47 -11.60
N GLY A 60 11.21 8.31 -10.35
CA GLY A 60 11.64 9.42 -9.49
C GLY A 60 10.51 10.31 -8.96
N ILE A 61 9.26 9.83 -8.98
CA ILE A 61 8.09 10.54 -8.39
C ILE A 61 8.22 10.59 -6.86
N VAL A 62 8.76 9.51 -6.29
CA VAL A 62 9.19 9.38 -4.89
C VAL A 62 10.65 8.97 -4.88
N LYS A 63 11.45 9.47 -3.93
CA LYS A 63 12.90 9.24 -3.95
C LYS A 63 13.29 7.84 -3.49
N SER A 64 12.52 7.28 -2.57
CA SER A 64 12.79 5.98 -1.98
C SER A 64 11.57 5.41 -1.27
N ARG A 65 11.65 4.13 -0.84
CA ARG A 65 10.58 3.46 -0.09
C ARG A 65 10.30 4.16 1.24
N GLU A 66 11.31 4.74 1.87
CA GLU A 66 11.24 5.38 3.19
C GLU A 66 10.41 6.67 3.18
N GLU A 67 10.21 7.30 2.02
CA GLU A 67 9.30 8.44 1.87
C GLU A 67 7.82 8.04 1.99
N LEU A 68 7.53 6.73 1.95
CA LEU A 68 6.17 6.21 1.96
C LEU A 68 5.80 5.57 3.30
N PHE A 69 4.62 5.92 3.79
CA PHE A 69 3.93 5.21 4.85
C PHE A 69 2.89 4.28 4.22
N ILE A 70 2.97 2.97 4.47
CA ILE A 70 2.04 2.00 3.88
C ILE A 70 1.34 1.27 5.01
N THR A 71 0.01 1.23 4.95
CA THR A 71 -0.83 0.49 5.89
C THR A 71 -1.54 -0.64 5.16
N SER A 72 -1.49 -1.84 5.73
CA SER A 72 -2.39 -2.94 5.36
C SER A 72 -3.15 -3.44 6.59
N LYS A 73 -4.11 -4.33 6.38
CA LYS A 73 -5.03 -4.85 7.38
C LYS A 73 -5.09 -6.37 7.29
N LEU A 74 -4.93 -7.03 8.44
CA LEU A 74 -5.14 -8.47 8.57
C LEU A 74 -6.61 -8.80 8.24
N SER A 75 -6.82 -9.71 7.30
CA SER A 75 -8.18 -10.22 7.02
C SER A 75 -8.69 -11.04 8.21
N PRO A 76 -9.97 -10.90 8.61
CA PRO A 76 -10.58 -11.73 9.65
C PRO A 76 -10.47 -13.24 9.40
N ALA A 77 -10.37 -13.65 8.13
CA ALA A 77 -10.16 -15.05 7.75
C ALA A 77 -8.85 -15.65 8.31
N PHE A 78 -7.88 -14.82 8.68
CA PHE A 78 -6.58 -15.23 9.21
C PHE A 78 -6.33 -14.72 10.64
N ALA A 79 -7.39 -14.36 11.38
CA ALA A 79 -7.28 -13.85 12.74
C ALA A 79 -6.85 -14.90 13.77
N HIS A 80 -6.85 -16.19 13.42
CA HIS A 80 -6.32 -17.23 14.29
C HIS A 80 -4.80 -17.03 14.49
N PRO A 81 -4.26 -17.08 15.72
CA PRO A 81 -2.86 -16.75 15.99
C PRO A 81 -1.83 -17.47 15.12
N SER A 82 -2.08 -18.75 14.80
CA SER A 82 -1.17 -19.54 13.97
C SER A 82 -1.11 -19.11 12.50
N LEU A 83 -2.06 -18.30 12.03
CA LEU A 83 -2.17 -17.85 10.63
C LEU A 83 -1.67 -16.42 10.42
N ILE A 84 -1.43 -15.66 11.50
CA ILE A 84 -1.10 -14.23 11.43
C ILE A 84 0.22 -14.01 10.68
N LEU A 85 1.26 -14.78 10.98
CA LEU A 85 2.57 -14.63 10.33
C LEU A 85 2.48 -14.92 8.82
N ASP A 86 1.74 -15.96 8.44
CA ASP A 86 1.55 -16.29 7.03
C ASP A 86 0.77 -15.20 6.28
N ALA A 87 -0.25 -14.61 6.93
CA ALA A 87 -1.01 -13.51 6.36
C ALA A 87 -0.16 -12.24 6.18
N ILE A 88 0.70 -11.91 7.16
CA ILE A 88 1.64 -10.79 7.04
C ILE A 88 2.62 -11.04 5.90
N HIS A 89 3.20 -12.25 5.80
CA HIS A 89 4.10 -12.60 4.71
C HIS A 89 3.40 -12.57 3.35
N ALA A 90 2.13 -12.96 3.27
CA ALA A 90 1.38 -12.89 2.02
C ALA A 90 1.24 -11.45 1.50
N THR A 91 0.97 -10.48 2.39
CA THR A 91 0.91 -9.05 2.06
C THR A 91 2.27 -8.45 1.67
N LEU A 92 3.38 -8.95 2.21
CA LEU A 92 4.72 -8.41 1.99
C LEU A 92 5.48 -8.99 0.78
N LYS A 93 4.91 -9.99 0.09
CA LYS A 93 5.49 -10.61 -1.12
C LYS A 93 5.41 -9.69 -2.33
#